data_AF-A0A926CHP4-F1
#
_entry.id   AF-A0A926CHP4-F1
#
_cell.length_a   1.000
_cell.length_b   1.000
_cell.length_c   1.000
_cell.angle_alpha   90.00
_cell.angle_beta   90.00
_cell.angle_gamma   90.00
#
_symmetry.space_group_name_H-M   'P 1'
#
loop_
_entity.id
_entity.type
_entity.pdbx_description
1 polymer ?
#
loop_
_entity_poly.entity_id
_entity_poly.type
_entity_poly.pdbx_seq_one_letter_code
_entity_poly.pdbx_strand_id
1 'polypeptide(L)'
;MIWLYTPKKVVHLTHFVAADPWNEGKQATFDLDKCFDGGFVPAHAAFDDESIPHRFAIRSRDEKQHRALPDSLAALWRKESVPADQLPALLRQLEPSLERSDYIRLSTMNPLQRSIRTWGGPFFGVFLILLGVSQLNANETTTGGVMVALGLLAIGLPLFIISKLSGRRKQQASWALSQVAEGKLQK
;
A
#
# COMPACT_ATOMS: atom_id res chain seq x y z
N MET A 1 -24.85 7.71 -2.86
CA MET A 1 -23.56 7.29 -3.47
C MET A 1 -23.76 5.88 -4.00
N ILE A 2 -23.70 5.69 -5.33
CA ILE A 2 -23.94 4.38 -5.96
C ILE A 2 -22.68 3.53 -5.80
N TRP A 3 -22.84 2.30 -5.33
CA TRP A 3 -21.78 1.30 -5.21
C TRP A 3 -22.01 0.21 -6.24
N LEU A 4 -20.94 -0.19 -6.94
CA LEU A 4 -20.99 -1.23 -7.94
C LEU A 4 -20.06 -2.37 -7.51
N TYR A 5 -20.49 -3.60 -7.79
CA TYR A 5 -19.62 -4.76 -7.65
C TYR A 5 -18.69 -4.81 -8.86
N THR A 6 -17.39 -4.71 -8.62
CA THR A 6 -16.37 -4.87 -9.64
C THR A 6 -15.70 -6.23 -9.44
N PRO A 7 -15.67 -7.10 -10.48
CA PRO A 7 -15.06 -8.42 -10.37
C PRO A 7 -13.54 -8.33 -10.19
N LYS A 8 -12.93 -9.45 -9.78
CA LYS A 8 -11.48 -9.59 -9.77
C LYS A 8 -10.92 -9.32 -11.17
N LYS A 9 -9.91 -8.47 -11.27
CA LYS A 9 -9.28 -8.07 -12.54
C LYS A 9 -7.77 -8.27 -12.43
N VAL A 10 -7.18 -8.94 -13.40
CA VAL A 10 -5.73 -9.11 -13.49
C VAL A 10 -5.30 -8.55 -14.85
N VAL A 11 -4.41 -7.57 -14.83
CA VAL A 11 -3.87 -6.94 -16.03
C VAL A 11 -2.37 -7.24 -16.06
N HIS A 12 -1.95 -7.98 -17.08
CA HIS A 12 -0.53 -8.21 -17.35
C HIS A 12 0.10 -6.91 -17.81
N LEU A 13 1.16 -6.46 -17.12
CA LEU A 13 1.85 -5.20 -17.42
C LEU A 13 3.04 -5.44 -18.34
N THR A 14 3.88 -6.40 -17.98
CA THR A 14 5.10 -6.72 -18.73
C THR A 14 5.58 -8.13 -18.41
N HIS A 15 6.43 -8.67 -19.26
CA HIS A 15 7.21 -9.87 -18.97
C HIS A 15 8.70 -9.55 -19.05
N PHE A 16 9.50 -10.21 -18.25
CA PHE A 16 10.94 -10.04 -18.22
C PHE A 16 11.62 -11.35 -17.86
N VAL A 17 12.90 -11.46 -18.21
CA VAL A 17 13.70 -12.64 -17.86
C VAL A 17 14.65 -12.25 -16.73
N ALA A 18 14.67 -13.06 -15.69
CA ALA A 18 15.52 -12.85 -14.52
C ALA A 18 15.93 -14.19 -13.91
N ALA A 19 16.96 -14.17 -13.07
CA ALA A 19 17.26 -15.30 -12.21
C ALA A 19 16.12 -15.51 -11.22
N ASP A 20 15.60 -16.74 -11.11
CA ASP A 20 14.55 -17.13 -10.18
C ASP A 20 15.17 -17.49 -8.81
N PRO A 21 15.09 -16.61 -7.81
CA PRO A 21 15.72 -16.84 -6.52
C PRO A 21 14.99 -17.91 -5.69
N TRP A 22 13.84 -18.39 -6.13
CA TRP A 22 13.12 -19.50 -5.52
C TRP A 22 13.45 -20.85 -6.17
N ASN A 23 13.95 -20.85 -7.41
CA ASN A 23 14.34 -22.05 -8.15
C ASN A 23 15.85 -22.06 -8.48
N GLU A 24 16.67 -22.01 -7.43
CA GLU A 24 18.15 -22.14 -7.51
C GLU A 24 18.85 -21.08 -8.37
N GLY A 25 18.21 -19.94 -8.63
CA GLY A 25 18.76 -18.88 -9.49
C GLY A 25 18.68 -19.18 -10.98
N LYS A 26 17.92 -20.20 -11.39
CA LYS A 26 17.72 -20.52 -12.81
C LYS A 26 17.05 -19.35 -13.53
N GLN A 27 17.46 -19.09 -14.77
CA GLN A 27 16.78 -18.08 -15.59
C GLN A 27 15.34 -18.51 -15.87
N ALA A 28 14.38 -17.67 -15.49
CA ALA A 28 12.96 -17.89 -15.70
C ALA A 28 12.32 -16.64 -16.30
N THR A 29 11.21 -16.85 -17.00
CA THR A 29 10.37 -15.74 -17.48
C THR A 29 9.34 -15.38 -16.41
N PHE A 30 9.32 -14.12 -16.01
CA PHE A 30 8.37 -13.58 -15.06
C PHE A 30 7.34 -12.70 -15.76
N ASP A 31 6.07 -12.83 -15.35
CA ASP A 31 5.02 -11.87 -15.66
C ASP A 31 4.83 -10.93 -14.45
N LEU A 32 4.70 -9.63 -14.71
CA LEU A 32 4.32 -8.63 -13.72
C LEU A 32 2.84 -8.26 -13.91
N ASP A 33 2.05 -8.49 -12.87
CA ASP A 33 0.61 -8.39 -12.90
C ASP A 33 0.12 -7.25 -12.01
N LYS A 34 -0.83 -6.45 -12.53
CA LYS A 34 -1.65 -5.50 -11.77
C LYS A 34 -2.98 -6.19 -11.43
N CYS A 35 -3.17 -6.50 -10.16
CA CYS A 35 -4.30 -7.29 -9.65
C CYS A 35 -5.26 -6.43 -8.82
N PHE A 36 -6.54 -6.46 -9.14
CA PHE A 36 -7.63 -6.04 -8.28
C PHE A 36 -8.34 -7.27 -7.73
N ASP A 37 -8.47 -7.38 -6.41
CA ASP A 37 -9.01 -8.55 -5.73
C ASP A 37 -10.53 -8.73 -5.89
N GLY A 38 -11.23 -7.74 -6.45
CA GLY A 38 -12.69 -7.71 -6.56
C GLY A 38 -13.35 -7.10 -5.31
N GLY A 39 -14.56 -6.57 -5.48
CA GLY A 39 -15.36 -6.06 -4.37
C GLY A 39 -16.28 -4.90 -4.75
N PHE A 40 -16.98 -4.36 -3.75
CA PHE A 40 -17.79 -3.16 -3.90
C PHE A 40 -16.92 -1.92 -3.91
N VAL A 41 -17.01 -1.15 -4.98
CA VAL A 41 -16.35 0.15 -5.12
C VAL A 41 -17.38 1.22 -5.48
N PRO A 42 -17.12 2.49 -5.15
CA PRO A 42 -17.95 3.59 -5.62
C PRO A 42 -18.05 3.58 -7.15
N ALA A 43 -19.22 3.92 -7.71
CA ALA A 43 -19.45 3.89 -9.15
C ALA A 43 -18.38 4.66 -9.94
N HIS A 44 -17.97 5.85 -9.48
CA HIS A 44 -16.91 6.63 -10.13
C HIS A 44 -15.58 5.87 -10.20
N ALA A 45 -15.25 5.06 -9.18
CA ALA A 45 -14.04 4.25 -9.16
C ALA A 45 -14.20 2.98 -10.00
N ALA A 46 -15.42 2.45 -10.17
CA ALA A 46 -15.65 1.31 -11.06
C ALA A 46 -15.37 1.64 -12.54
N PHE A 47 -15.58 2.91 -12.93
CA PHE A 47 -15.35 3.38 -14.30
C PHE A 47 -13.95 3.96 -14.53
N ASP A 48 -13.16 4.16 -13.47
CA ASP A 48 -11.79 4.66 -13.54
C ASP A 48 -10.82 3.64 -12.92
N ASP A 49 -10.11 2.91 -13.78
CA ASP A 49 -9.13 1.89 -13.40
C ASP A 49 -7.97 2.46 -12.54
N GLU A 50 -7.72 3.77 -12.54
CA GLU A 50 -6.72 4.38 -11.65
C GLU A 50 -7.26 4.64 -10.24
N SER A 51 -8.58 4.79 -10.13
CA SER A 51 -9.27 4.98 -8.86
C SER A 51 -9.48 3.67 -8.09
N ILE A 52 -9.23 2.51 -8.71
CA ILE A 52 -9.29 1.22 -8.02
C ILE A 52 -7.92 0.90 -7.40
N PRO A 53 -7.86 0.52 -6.11
CA PRO A 53 -6.59 0.13 -5.48
C PRO A 53 -6.13 -1.23 -6.01
N HIS A 54 -5.09 -1.23 -6.84
CA HIS A 54 -4.50 -2.44 -7.38
C HIS A 54 -3.29 -2.91 -6.55
N ARG A 55 -3.09 -4.23 -6.47
CA ARG A 55 -1.86 -4.87 -6.01
C ARG A 55 -0.97 -5.15 -7.21
N PHE A 56 0.33 -5.17 -7.00
CA PHE A 56 1.27 -5.66 -7.99
C PHE A 56 1.77 -7.02 -7.53
N ALA A 57 1.93 -7.95 -8.45
CA ALA A 57 2.45 -9.28 -8.16
C ALA A 57 3.36 -9.74 -9.29
N ILE A 58 4.40 -10.48 -8.95
CA ILE A 58 5.22 -11.20 -9.91
C ILE A 58 4.79 -12.67 -9.93
N ARG A 59 4.80 -13.26 -11.12
CA ARG A 59 4.53 -14.68 -11.34
C ARG A 59 5.63 -15.24 -12.22
N SER A 60 6.31 -16.29 -11.77
CA SER A 60 7.15 -17.08 -12.67
C SER A 60 6.26 -17.87 -13.62
N ARG A 61 6.58 -17.98 -14.90
CA ARG A 61 5.78 -18.83 -15.81
C ARG A 61 5.94 -20.31 -15.50
N ASP A 62 7.08 -20.67 -14.91
CA ASP A 62 7.40 -22.03 -14.51
C ASP A 62 6.70 -22.38 -13.18
N GLU A 63 6.73 -21.46 -12.21
CA GLU A 63 5.94 -21.57 -10.98
C GLU A 63 4.68 -20.73 -11.08
N LYS A 64 3.50 -21.36 -11.28
CA LYS A 64 2.18 -20.70 -11.32
C LYS A 64 1.79 -19.92 -10.04
N GLN A 65 2.71 -19.71 -9.10
CA GLN A 65 2.50 -18.98 -7.86
C GLN A 65 2.60 -17.46 -8.09
N HIS A 66 1.59 -16.74 -7.60
CA HIS A 66 1.58 -15.28 -7.54
C HIS A 66 2.28 -14.81 -6.27
N ARG A 67 3.34 -14.01 -6.41
CA ARG A 67 4.05 -13.40 -5.29
C ARG A 67 3.74 -11.90 -5.29
N ALA A 68 3.03 -11.44 -4.26
CA ALA A 68 2.65 -10.04 -4.15
C ALA A 68 3.88 -9.16 -3.88
N LEU A 69 3.95 -8.00 -4.52
CA LEU A 69 4.96 -7.00 -4.24
C LEU A 69 4.52 -6.13 -3.05
N PRO A 70 5.42 -5.83 -2.09
CA PRO A 70 5.17 -4.82 -1.08
C PRO A 70 5.06 -3.45 -1.73
N ASP A 71 4.33 -2.53 -1.08
CA ASP A 71 3.99 -1.22 -1.64
C ASP A 71 5.24 -0.34 -1.88
N SER A 72 6.32 -0.59 -1.13
CA SER A 72 7.64 0.05 -1.30
C SER A 72 8.30 -0.36 -2.62
N LEU A 73 8.44 -1.66 -2.90
CA LEU A 73 9.00 -2.16 -4.15
C LEU A 73 8.14 -1.79 -5.36
N ALA A 74 6.81 -1.94 -5.24
CA ALA A 74 5.90 -1.55 -6.31
C ALA A 74 6.03 -0.06 -6.66
N ALA A 75 6.20 0.81 -5.66
CA ALA A 75 6.42 2.22 -5.89
C ALA A 75 7.79 2.55 -6.50
N LEU A 76 8.85 1.82 -6.13
CA LEU A 76 10.19 2.00 -6.74
C LEU A 76 10.20 1.58 -8.21
N TRP A 77 9.57 0.45 -8.52
CA TRP A 77 9.42 -0.01 -9.90
C TRP A 77 8.60 0.97 -10.75
N ARG A 78 7.45 1.46 -10.24
CA ARG A 78 6.63 2.46 -10.94
C ARG A 78 7.36 3.79 -11.19
N LYS A 79 8.39 4.10 -10.39
CA LYS A 79 9.23 5.28 -10.55
C LYS A 79 10.48 5.02 -11.40
N GLU A 80 10.58 3.84 -12.02
CA GLU A 80 11.73 3.41 -12.82
C GLU A 80 13.05 3.43 -12.04
N SER A 81 13.00 3.46 -10.70
CA SER A 81 14.19 3.50 -9.86
C SER A 81 14.78 2.10 -9.62
N VAL A 82 13.98 1.06 -9.86
CA VAL A 82 14.37 -0.34 -9.79
C VAL A 82 13.86 -1.02 -11.06
N PRO A 83 14.75 -1.65 -11.85
CA PRO A 83 14.35 -2.35 -13.06
C PRO A 83 13.61 -3.66 -12.71
N ALA A 84 12.77 -4.13 -13.64
CA ALA A 84 11.85 -5.24 -13.38
C ALA A 84 12.58 -6.57 -13.12
N ASP A 85 13.71 -6.79 -13.79
CA ASP A 85 14.59 -7.95 -13.66
C ASP A 85 15.17 -8.16 -12.25
N GLN A 86 15.32 -7.08 -11.47
CA GLN A 86 15.84 -7.14 -10.10
C GLN A 86 14.74 -7.38 -9.05
N LEU A 87 13.46 -7.27 -9.43
CA LEU A 87 12.34 -7.42 -8.50
C LEU A 87 12.27 -8.80 -7.83
N PRO A 88 12.48 -9.94 -8.53
CA PRO A 88 12.48 -11.26 -7.89
C PRO A 88 13.50 -11.36 -6.76
N ALA A 89 14.75 -10.96 -7.04
CA ALA A 89 15.85 -11.05 -6.08
C ALA A 89 15.63 -10.15 -4.87
N LEU A 90 15.20 -8.90 -5.09
CA LEU A 90 14.84 -7.97 -4.02
C LEU A 90 13.67 -8.48 -3.17
N LEU A 91 12.65 -9.05 -3.82
CA LEU A 91 11.49 -9.59 -3.12
C LEU A 91 11.90 -10.77 -2.23
N ARG A 92 12.72 -11.70 -2.73
CA ARG A 92 13.22 -12.85 -1.95
C ARG A 92 13.96 -12.42 -0.70
N GLN A 93 14.84 -11.43 -0.83
CA GLN A 93 15.64 -10.92 0.29
C GLN A 93 14.76 -10.18 1.33
N LEU A 94 13.72 -9.49 0.88
CA LEU A 94 12.77 -8.80 1.77
C LEU A 94 11.77 -9.75 2.42
N GLU A 95 11.36 -10.83 1.74
CA GLU A 95 10.35 -11.82 2.16
C GLU A 95 10.40 -12.20 3.66
N PRO A 96 11.56 -12.52 4.28
CA PRO A 96 11.61 -12.87 5.71
C PRO A 96 11.29 -11.70 6.66
N SER A 97 11.42 -10.46 6.22
CA SER A 97 11.17 -9.25 7.01
C SER A 97 9.82 -8.59 6.73
N LEU A 98 9.08 -9.08 5.72
CA LEU A 98 7.83 -8.47 5.28
C LEU A 98 6.68 -8.77 6.26
N GLU A 99 6.00 -7.72 6.69
CA GLU A 99 4.77 -7.82 7.46
C GLU A 99 3.54 -7.64 6.56
N ARG A 100 2.38 -8.15 6.99
CA ARG A 100 1.10 -7.93 6.28
C ARG A 100 0.81 -6.44 6.02
N SER A 101 1.29 -5.56 6.89
CA SER A 101 1.13 -4.11 6.76
C SER A 101 1.95 -3.49 5.63
N ASP A 102 3.01 -4.15 5.16
CA ASP A 102 3.88 -3.66 4.08
C ASP A 102 3.20 -3.80 2.71
N TYR A 103 2.15 -4.64 2.63
CA TYR A 103 1.26 -4.76 1.48
C TYR A 103 0.09 -3.75 1.50
N ILE A 104 -0.04 -2.94 2.56
CA ILE A 104 -1.08 -1.91 2.60
C ILE A 104 -0.74 -0.84 1.56
N ARG A 105 -1.64 -0.62 0.61
CA ARG A 105 -1.47 0.35 -0.46
C ARG A 105 -1.62 1.77 0.09
N LEU A 106 -0.54 2.56 0.12
CA LEU A 106 -0.59 4.02 0.35
C LEU A 106 0.23 4.80 -0.68
N SER A 107 1.38 4.28 -1.15
CA SER A 107 2.21 4.97 -2.15
C SER A 107 1.70 4.76 -3.57
N THR A 108 1.00 3.65 -3.82
CA THR A 108 0.43 3.31 -5.14
C THR A 108 -1.00 3.84 -5.35
N MET A 109 -1.63 4.41 -4.32
CA MET A 109 -2.98 5.01 -4.39
C MET A 109 -2.98 6.37 -5.09
N ASN A 110 -4.13 6.72 -5.68
CA ASN A 110 -4.41 8.05 -6.21
C ASN A 110 -4.21 9.12 -5.10
N PRO A 111 -3.59 10.28 -5.40
CA PRO A 111 -3.37 11.35 -4.42
C PRO A 111 -4.62 11.77 -3.63
N LEU A 112 -5.79 11.78 -4.26
CA LEU A 112 -7.05 12.14 -3.59
C LEU A 112 -7.45 11.10 -2.52
N GLN A 113 -7.35 9.81 -2.84
CA GLN A 113 -7.64 8.73 -1.90
C GLN A 113 -6.64 8.71 -0.74
N ARG A 114 -5.36 8.96 -1.04
CA ARG A 114 -4.33 9.10 -0.02
C ARG A 114 -4.65 10.25 0.93
N SER A 115 -5.07 11.40 0.40
CA SER A 115 -5.48 12.55 1.22
C SER A 115 -6.68 12.23 2.09
N ILE A 116 -7.74 11.62 1.54
CA ILE A 116 -8.93 11.25 2.32
C ILE A 116 -8.57 10.24 3.42
N ARG A 117 -7.75 9.23 3.12
CA ARG A 117 -7.34 8.23 4.12
C ARG A 117 -6.44 8.82 5.21
N THR A 118 -5.61 9.80 4.86
CA THR A 118 -4.70 10.45 5.80
C THR A 118 -5.43 11.45 6.68
N TRP A 119 -6.34 12.23 6.09
CA TRP A 119 -6.95 13.39 6.74
C TRP A 119 -8.38 13.16 7.21
N GLY A 120 -9.10 12.17 6.69
CA GLY A 120 -10.49 11.91 7.04
C GLY A 120 -10.69 11.62 8.53
N GLY A 121 -9.82 10.79 9.12
CA GLY A 121 -9.80 10.54 10.56
C GLY A 121 -9.53 11.80 11.38
N PRO A 122 -8.43 12.53 11.11
CA PRO A 122 -8.16 13.82 11.76
C PRO A 122 -9.28 14.85 11.64
N PHE A 123 -9.89 15.03 10.47
CA PHE A 123 -11.02 15.95 10.30
C PHE A 123 -12.22 15.54 11.17
N PHE A 124 -12.55 14.25 11.17
CA PHE A 124 -13.62 13.73 12.03
C PHE A 124 -13.27 13.90 13.52
N GLY A 125 -12.01 13.70 13.89
CA GLY A 125 -11.55 13.90 15.27
C GLY A 125 -11.63 15.35 15.72
N VAL A 126 -11.24 16.31 14.87
CA VAL A 126 -11.42 17.75 15.15
C VAL A 126 -12.89 18.09 15.33
N PHE A 127 -13.75 17.56 14.46
CA PHE A 127 -15.20 17.75 14.58
C PHE A 127 -15.76 17.23 15.91
N LEU A 128 -15.35 16.03 16.34
CA LEU A 128 -15.73 15.47 17.64
C LEU A 128 -15.21 16.31 18.82
N ILE A 129 -14.00 16.85 18.74
CA ILE A 129 -13.46 17.73 19.77
C ILE A 129 -14.30 19.01 19.88
N LEU A 130 -14.63 19.64 18.74
CA LEU A 130 -15.45 20.85 18.73
C LEU A 130 -16.86 20.60 19.32
N LEU A 131 -17.49 19.48 18.94
CA LEU A 131 -18.76 19.06 19.53
C LEU A 131 -18.63 18.81 21.04
N GLY A 132 -17.57 18.10 21.45
CA GLY A 132 -17.31 17.80 22.85
C GLY A 132 -17.12 19.06 23.70
N VAL A 133 -16.32 20.02 23.22
CA VAL A 133 -16.11 21.32 23.89
C VAL A 133 -17.43 22.11 23.98
N SER A 134 -18.25 22.09 22.94
CA SER A 134 -19.58 22.72 22.98
C SER A 134 -20.47 22.12 24.06
N GLN A 135 -20.44 20.80 24.26
CA GLN A 135 -21.22 20.11 25.29
C GLN A 135 -20.68 20.36 26.70
N LEU A 136 -19.35 20.46 26.87
CA LEU A 136 -18.75 20.86 28.14
C LEU A 136 -19.22 22.25 28.57
N ASN A 137 -19.34 23.19 27.63
CA ASN A 137 -19.87 24.53 27.89
C ASN A 137 -21.37 24.52 28.25
N ALA A 138 -22.11 23.50 27.83
CA ALA A 138 -23.53 23.32 28.14
C ALA A 138 -23.78 22.54 29.46
N ASN A 139 -22.75 22.38 30.30
CA ASN A 139 -22.76 21.58 31.54
C ASN A 139 -22.95 20.05 31.37
N GLU A 140 -22.87 19.51 30.15
CA GLU A 140 -22.83 18.06 29.92
C GLU A 140 -21.39 17.51 29.95
N THR A 141 -20.83 17.45 31.15
CA THR A 141 -19.40 17.12 31.36
C THR A 141 -19.03 15.70 30.90
N THR A 142 -19.91 14.71 31.10
CA THR A 142 -19.64 13.31 30.73
C THR A 142 -19.64 13.12 29.21
N THR A 143 -20.69 13.57 28.53
CA THR A 143 -20.83 13.48 27.07
C THR A 143 -19.70 14.25 26.36
N GLY A 144 -19.44 15.48 26.81
CA GLY A 144 -18.40 16.33 26.24
C GLY A 144 -16.99 15.73 26.41
N GLY A 145 -16.68 15.20 27.59
CA GLY A 145 -15.39 14.56 27.86
C GLY A 145 -15.14 13.32 26.99
N VAL A 146 -16.16 12.47 26.81
CA VAL A 146 -16.07 11.28 25.94
C VAL A 146 -15.83 11.68 24.48
N MET A 147 -16.55 12.69 23.97
CA MET A 147 -16.38 13.17 22.60
C MET A 147 -14.97 13.72 22.35
N VAL A 148 -14.41 14.48 23.28
CA VAL A 148 -13.03 14.98 23.19
C VAL A 148 -12.03 13.83 23.16
N ALA A 149 -12.18 12.84 24.05
CA ALA A 149 -11.28 11.68 24.10
C ALA A 149 -11.33 10.86 22.79
N LEU A 150 -12.53 10.61 22.26
CA LEU A 150 -12.71 9.93 20.97
C LEU A 150 -12.11 10.73 19.82
N GLY A 151 -12.26 12.06 19.83
CA GLY A 151 -11.69 12.92 18.81
C GLY A 151 -10.16 12.90 18.80
N LEU A 152 -9.53 12.93 19.99
CA LEU A 152 -8.07 12.78 20.12
C LEU A 152 -7.59 11.42 19.62
N LEU A 153 -8.31 10.32 19.92
CA LEU A 153 -7.98 8.99 19.41
C LEU A 153 -8.12 8.92 17.87
N ALA A 154 -9.17 9.52 17.31
CA ALA A 154 -9.42 9.58 15.88
C ALA A 154 -8.35 10.37 15.11
N ILE A 155 -7.66 11.30 15.76
CA ILE A 155 -6.49 12.00 15.21
C ILE A 155 -5.21 11.19 15.43
N GLY A 156 -4.94 10.78 16.67
CA GLY A 156 -3.66 10.21 17.07
C GLY A 156 -3.38 8.84 16.44
N LEU A 157 -4.37 7.94 16.45
CA LEU A 157 -4.17 6.57 15.99
C LEU A 157 -3.85 6.48 14.48
N PRO A 158 -4.58 7.15 13.57
CA PRO A 158 -4.24 7.12 12.15
C PRO A 158 -2.87 7.74 11.87
N LEU A 159 -2.52 8.87 12.51
CA LEU A 159 -1.22 9.53 12.33
C LEU A 159 -0.08 8.64 12.81
N PHE A 160 -0.25 7.96 13.94
CA PHE A 160 0.73 7.00 14.45
C PHE A 160 0.92 5.80 13.52
N ILE A 161 -0.17 5.23 12.99
CA ILE A 161 -0.10 4.13 12.02
C ILE A 161 0.61 4.59 10.75
N ILE A 162 0.24 5.77 10.21
CA ILE A 162 0.84 6.31 8.99
C ILE A 162 2.33 6.61 9.19
N SER A 163 2.72 7.19 10.32
CA SER A 163 4.13 7.50 10.60
C SER A 163 4.97 6.22 10.70
N LYS A 164 4.48 5.20 11.43
CA LYS A 164 5.15 3.91 11.57
C LYS A 164 5.31 3.20 10.22
N LEU A 165 4.26 3.16 9.41
CA LEU A 165 4.30 2.56 8.06
C LEU A 165 5.22 3.35 7.11
N SER A 166 5.18 4.67 7.19
CA SER A 166 6.05 5.55 6.37
C SER A 166 7.52 5.31 6.68
N GLY A 167 7.90 5.20 7.96
CA GLY A 167 9.26 4.90 8.39
C GLY A 167 9.78 3.57 7.82
N ARG A 168 9.04 2.48 8.00
CA ARG A 168 9.41 1.15 7.47
C ARG A 168 9.58 1.17 5.95
N ARG A 169 8.66 1.82 5.23
CA ARG A 169 8.73 1.90 3.76
C ARG A 169 9.93 2.67 3.26
N LYS A 170 10.28 3.78 3.93
CA LYS A 170 11.49 4.53 3.60
C LYS A 170 12.73 3.66 3.77
N GLN A 171 12.81 2.90 4.87
CA GLN A 171 13.92 1.97 5.12
C GLN A 171 13.99 0.86 4.07
N GLN A 172 12.86 0.23 3.74
CA GLN A 172 12.80 -0.80 2.68
C GLN A 172 13.20 -0.23 1.31
N ALA A 173 12.72 0.97 0.98
CA ALA A 173 13.03 1.62 -0.28
C ALA A 173 14.50 2.04 -0.37
N SER A 174 15.06 2.63 0.69
CA SER A 174 16.49 2.99 0.74
C SER A 174 17.38 1.76 0.66
N TRP A 175 17.00 0.68 1.34
CA TRP A 175 17.72 -0.59 1.27
C TRP A 175 17.65 -1.20 -0.14
N ALA A 176 16.48 -1.21 -0.79
CA ALA A 176 16.36 -1.75 -2.14
C ALA A 176 17.20 -0.95 -3.14
N LEU A 177 17.16 0.39 -3.05
CA LEU A 177 17.99 1.27 -3.86
C LEU A 177 19.49 1.07 -3.62
N SER A 178 19.92 0.83 -2.37
CA SER A 178 21.33 0.55 -2.09
C SER A 178 21.77 -0.79 -2.71
N GLN A 179 20.93 -1.82 -2.69
CA GLN A 179 21.26 -3.11 -3.36
C GLN A 179 21.43 -2.95 -4.88
N VAL A 180 20.56 -2.14 -5.51
CA VAL A 180 20.66 -1.83 -6.95
C VAL A 180 21.93 -1.04 -7.25
N ALA A 181 22.20 0.01 -6.47
CA ALA A 181 23.37 0.88 -6.65
C ALA A 181 24.69 0.15 -6.44
N GLU A 182 24.75 -0.80 -5.50
CA GLU A 182 25.94 -1.59 -5.20
C GLU A 182 26.16 -2.76 -6.17
N GLY A 183 25.25 -3.00 -7.12
CA GLY A 183 25.35 -4.10 -8.09
C GLY A 183 25.34 -5.50 -7.46
N LYS A 184 24.92 -5.61 -6.19
CA LYS A 184 24.95 -6.87 -5.41
C LYS A 184 24.01 -7.96 -5.94
N LEU A 185 23.10 -7.58 -6.84
CA LEU A 185 22.10 -8.47 -7.44
C LEU A 185 22.54 -9.07 -8.79
N GLN A 186 23.71 -8.71 -9.32
CA GLN A 186 24.26 -9.22 -10.59
C GLN A 186 25.16 -10.46 -10.44
N LYS A 187 25.25 -11.06 -9.25
CA LYS A 187 26.09 -12.24 -8.98
C LYS A 187 25.27 -13.52 -8.92
#